data_AF-D0SQA2-F1
#
_entry.id   AF-D0SQA2-F1
#
_cell.length_a   1.000
_cell.length_b   1.000
_cell.length_c   1.000
_cell.angle_alpha   90.00
_cell.angle_beta   90.00
_cell.angle_gamma   90.00
#
_symmetry.space_group_name_H-M   'P 1'
#
loop_
_entity.id
_entity.type
_entity.pdbx_description
1 polymer ?
#
loop_
_entity_poly.entity_id
_entity_poly.type
_entity_poly.pdbx_seq_one_letter_code
_entity_poly.pdbx_strand_id
1 'polypeptide(L)'
;VGISLQQIKQTFETLPKHRSATKKDWQIMSQQWQGQLDQQIMMLLQLRQQLDQCIGCGCLSLEQCPLRNPDDCLAEEAIGAHFQKILLLMNQDDIDIST
;
A
#
# COMPACT_ATOMS: atom_id res chain seq x y z
N VAL A 1 14.32 6.29 4.70
CA VAL A 1 13.71 6.20 3.35
C VAL A 1 12.45 5.34 3.29
N GLY A 2 12.14 4.50 4.31
CA GLY A 2 10.84 3.81 4.39
C GLY A 2 10.62 2.70 3.35
N ILE A 3 11.66 2.28 2.63
CA ILE A 3 11.59 1.28 1.57
C ILE A 3 12.04 -0.07 2.12
N SER A 4 11.27 -1.11 1.83
CA SER A 4 11.58 -2.48 2.23
C SER A 4 12.76 -3.06 1.44
N LEU A 5 13.46 -4.04 2.03
CA LEU A 5 14.52 -4.78 1.34
C LEU A 5 14.02 -5.48 0.07
N GLN A 6 12.76 -5.91 0.06
CA GLN A 6 12.13 -6.51 -1.11
C GLN A 6 12.01 -5.51 -2.27
N GLN A 7 11.58 -4.28 -1.98
CA GLN A 7 11.51 -3.22 -2.99
C GLN A 7 12.90 -2.84 -3.51
N ILE A 8 13.91 -2.75 -2.62
CA ILE A 8 15.30 -2.51 -3.04
C ILE A 8 15.75 -3.61 -4.02
N LYS A 9 15.49 -4.89 -3.68
CA LYS A 9 15.82 -6.01 -4.55
C LYS A 9 15.17 -5.89 -5.92
N GLN A 10 13.86 -5.63 -5.97
CA GLN A 10 13.12 -5.48 -7.24
C GLN A 10 13.69 -4.35 -8.09
N THR A 11 14.00 -3.20 -7.49
CA THR A 11 14.54 -2.06 -8.24
C THR A 11 15.96 -2.36 -8.74
N PHE A 12 16.76 -3.13 -7.99
CA PHE A 12 18.12 -3.55 -8.37
C PHE A 12 18.11 -4.61 -9.49
N GLU A 13 17.02 -5.33 -9.72
CA GLU A 13 16.90 -6.28 -10.84
C GLU A 13 16.95 -5.59 -12.21
N THR A 14 16.70 -4.28 -12.26
CA THR A 14 16.83 -3.46 -13.48
C THR A 14 18.30 -3.20 -13.87
N LEU A 15 19.23 -3.40 -12.95
CA LEU A 15 20.65 -3.20 -13.19
C LEU A 15 21.28 -4.42 -13.88
N PRO A 16 22.37 -4.24 -14.65
CA PRO A 16 23.05 -5.35 -15.31
C PRO A 16 23.64 -6.34 -14.30
N LYS A 17 23.45 -7.64 -14.53
CA LYS A 17 23.94 -8.71 -13.63
C LYS A 17 25.41 -9.10 -13.87
N HIS A 18 25.89 -8.93 -15.11
CA HIS A 18 27.20 -9.46 -15.55
C HIS A 18 28.18 -8.36 -15.98
N ARG A 19 27.87 -7.10 -15.70
CA ARG A 19 28.78 -5.97 -15.89
C ARG A 19 28.53 -4.90 -14.84
N SER A 20 29.51 -4.04 -14.61
CA SER A 20 29.30 -2.85 -13.80
C SER A 20 28.23 -1.96 -14.43
N ALA A 21 27.29 -1.49 -13.59
CA ALA A 21 26.27 -0.55 -13.98
C ALA A 21 26.90 0.77 -14.44
N THR A 22 26.48 1.26 -15.60
CA THR A 22 26.89 2.56 -16.13
C THR A 22 26.06 3.67 -15.49
N LYS A 23 26.49 4.92 -15.66
CA LYS A 23 25.72 6.09 -15.25
C LYS A 23 24.29 6.08 -15.82
N LYS A 24 24.10 5.61 -17.06
CA LYS A 24 22.78 5.51 -17.70
C LYS A 24 21.89 4.47 -17.01
N ASP A 25 22.46 3.32 -16.64
CA ASP A 25 21.74 2.27 -15.91
C ASP A 25 21.28 2.80 -14.54
N TRP A 26 22.15 3.51 -13.83
CA TRP A 26 21.81 4.17 -12.57
C TRP A 26 20.73 5.25 -12.72
N GLN A 27 20.77 6.03 -13.80
CA GLN A 27 19.74 7.04 -14.06
C GLN A 27 18.36 6.40 -14.26
N ILE A 28 18.26 5.35 -15.06
CA ILE A 28 17.01 4.62 -15.29
C ILE A 28 16.47 4.07 -13.96
N MET A 29 17.33 3.40 -13.20
CA MET A 29 16.97 2.85 -11.89
C MET A 29 16.50 3.93 -10.91
N SER A 30 17.21 5.07 -10.85
CA SER A 30 16.86 6.19 -9.97
C SER A 30 15.54 6.86 -10.35
N GLN A 31 15.19 6.93 -11.64
CA GLN A 31 13.92 7.53 -12.10
C GLN A 31 12.72 6.70 -11.64
N GLN A 32 12.82 5.37 -11.74
CA GLN A 32 11.77 4.48 -11.22
C GLN A 32 11.61 4.65 -9.71
N TRP A 33 12.73 4.74 -8.99
CA TRP A 33 12.69 4.90 -7.54
C TRP A 33 12.13 6.25 -7.12
N GLN A 34 12.49 7.32 -7.83
CA GLN A 34 11.95 8.66 -7.63
C GLN A 34 10.42 8.64 -7.79
N GLY A 35 9.89 7.99 -8.83
CA GLY A 35 8.44 7.87 -9.02
C GLY A 35 7.73 7.18 -7.84
N GLN A 36 8.31 6.13 -7.27
CA GLN A 36 7.74 5.45 -6.09
C GLN A 36 7.77 6.33 -4.84
N LEU A 37 8.82 7.15 -4.67
CA LEU A 37 8.92 8.10 -3.57
C LEU A 37 7.89 9.23 -3.72
N ASP A 38 7.74 9.76 -4.92
CA ASP A 38 6.78 10.82 -5.22
C ASP A 38 5.34 10.34 -4.95
N GLN A 39 5.00 9.11 -5.31
CA GLN A 39 3.71 8.50 -4.98
C GLN A 39 3.45 8.42 -3.47
N GLN A 40 4.44 7.99 -2.69
CA GLN A 40 4.32 7.94 -1.24
C GLN A 40 4.17 9.32 -0.63
N ILE A 41 4.92 10.31 -1.12
CA ILE A 41 4.80 11.70 -0.68
C ILE A 41 3.39 12.20 -0.97
N MET A 42 2.87 12.02 -2.19
CA MET A 42 1.52 12.44 -2.56
C MET A 42 0.46 11.82 -1.64
N MET A 43 0.55 10.51 -1.36
CA MET A 43 -0.35 9.82 -0.45
C MET A 43 -0.32 10.43 0.96
N LEU A 44 0.87 10.71 1.49
CA LEU A 44 1.02 11.30 2.82
C LEU A 44 0.52 12.76 2.87
N LEU A 45 0.73 13.53 1.80
CA LEU A 45 0.20 14.89 1.68
C LEU A 45 -1.33 14.89 1.65
N GLN A 46 -1.94 13.95 0.91
CA GLN A 46 -3.38 13.75 0.88
C GLN A 46 -3.91 13.34 2.25
N LEU A 47 -3.30 12.36 2.89
CA LEU A 47 -3.69 11.90 4.23
C LEU A 47 -3.65 13.04 5.24
N ARG A 48 -2.60 13.87 5.20
CA ARG A 48 -2.49 15.07 6.04
C ARG A 48 -3.64 16.04 5.80
N GLN A 49 -3.98 16.33 4.54
CA GLN A 49 -5.13 17.21 4.23
C GLN A 49 -6.45 16.64 4.75
N GLN A 50 -6.66 15.32 4.62
CA GLN A 50 -7.84 14.65 5.16
C GLN A 50 -7.87 14.72 6.69
N LEU A 51 -6.74 14.54 7.36
CA LEU A 51 -6.61 14.70 8.81
C LEU A 51 -6.94 16.14 9.26
N ASP A 52 -6.42 17.16 8.57
CA ASP A 52 -6.70 18.56 8.88
C ASP A 52 -8.21 18.87 8.80
N GLN A 53 -8.89 18.33 7.78
CA GLN A 53 -10.36 18.44 7.65
C GLN A 53 -11.09 17.73 8.78
N CYS A 54 -10.64 16.54 9.19
CA CYS A 54 -11.27 15.76 10.26
C CYS A 54 -11.10 16.43 11.63
N ILE A 55 -9.91 16.99 11.92
CA ILE A 55 -9.64 17.74 13.14
C ILE A 55 -10.46 19.05 13.15
N GLY A 56 -10.53 19.75 12.02
CA GLY A 56 -11.29 21.00 11.87
C GLY A 56 -12.81 20.83 11.98
N CYS A 57 -13.37 19.71 11.54
CA CYS A 57 -14.78 19.37 11.77
C CYS A 57 -15.07 19.06 13.23
N GLY A 58 -14.11 18.47 13.95
CA GLY A 58 -14.26 18.03 15.35
C GLY A 58 -15.36 17.00 15.60
N CYS A 59 -16.04 16.57 14.53
CA CYS A 59 -17.32 15.88 14.61
C CYS A 59 -17.17 14.36 14.76
N LEU A 60 -16.06 13.78 14.29
CA LEU A 60 -15.91 12.32 14.11
C LEU A 60 -17.18 11.67 13.53
N SER A 61 -17.91 12.43 12.70
CA SER A 61 -19.19 12.02 12.16
C SER A 61 -18.97 10.85 11.21
N LEU A 62 -19.68 9.76 11.46
CA LEU A 62 -19.61 8.54 10.66
C LEU A 62 -20.02 8.77 9.20
N GLU A 63 -20.79 9.82 8.93
CA GLU A 63 -21.35 10.14 7.61
C GLU A 63 -20.44 11.05 6.77
N GLN A 64 -19.57 11.84 7.40
CA GLN A 64 -18.88 12.96 6.74
C GLN A 64 -17.34 12.87 6.80
N CYS A 65 -16.79 11.88 7.51
CA CYS A 65 -15.35 11.72 7.69
C CYS A 65 -14.70 11.01 6.49
N PRO A 66 -13.87 11.69 5.67
CA PRO A 66 -13.21 11.08 4.50
C PRO A 66 -12.11 10.07 4.88
N LEU A 67 -11.71 10.01 6.16
CA LEU A 67 -10.79 8.98 6.68
C LEU A 67 -11.48 7.66 7.00
N ARG A 68 -12.81 7.62 6.98
CA ARG A 68 -13.54 6.36 7.14
C ARG A 68 -13.39 5.53 5.86
N ASN A 69 -13.52 4.21 5.99
CA ASN A 69 -13.71 3.30 4.87
C ASN A 69 -15.23 3.20 4.60
N PRO A 70 -15.85 4.08 3.80
CA PRO A 70 -17.31 4.12 3.67
C PRO A 70 -17.87 2.87 2.99
N ASP A 71 -17.08 2.24 2.13
CA ASP A 71 -17.45 1.07 1.34
C ASP A 71 -16.84 -0.21 1.93
N ASP A 72 -16.83 -0.33 3.27
CA ASP A 72 -16.29 -1.51 3.94
C ASP A 72 -17.19 -2.75 3.74
N CYS A 73 -17.05 -3.39 2.58
CA CYS A 73 -17.84 -4.56 2.19
C CYS A 73 -17.64 -5.78 3.09
N LEU A 74 -16.59 -5.80 3.93
CA LEU A 74 -16.26 -6.92 4.80
C LEU A 74 -16.65 -6.66 6.26
N ALA A 75 -17.20 -5.49 6.58
CA ALA A 75 -17.59 -5.11 7.95
C ALA A 75 -18.59 -6.07 8.60
N GLU A 76 -19.36 -6.83 7.80
CA GLU A 76 -20.27 -7.86 8.31
C GLU A 76 -19.56 -9.16 8.70
N GLU A 77 -18.39 -9.46 8.12
CA GLU A 77 -17.66 -10.71 8.34
C GLU A 77 -16.78 -10.65 9.59
N ALA A 78 -16.15 -9.51 9.88
CA ALA A 78 -15.32 -9.33 11.06
C ALA A 78 -15.14 -7.85 11.43
N ILE A 79 -14.70 -7.61 12.65
CA ILE A 79 -14.30 -6.28 13.10
C ILE A 79 -12.83 -6.02 12.76
N GLY A 80 -12.53 -4.84 12.21
CA GLY A 80 -11.16 -4.36 12.00
C GLY A 80 -10.58 -4.70 10.62
N ALA A 81 -9.26 -4.83 10.54
CA ALA A 81 -8.58 -4.99 9.25
C ALA A 81 -8.79 -6.39 8.66
N HIS A 82 -9.39 -6.45 7.47
CA HIS A 82 -9.53 -7.67 6.70
C HIS A 82 -8.30 -7.90 5.83
N PHE A 83 -7.49 -8.91 6.16
CA PHE A 83 -6.41 -9.35 5.30
C PHE A 83 -6.99 -10.29 4.25
N GLN A 84 -7.44 -9.74 3.12
CA GLN A 84 -8.14 -10.49 2.07
C GLN A 84 -7.42 -11.77 1.65
N LYS A 85 -6.08 -11.77 1.63
CA LYS A 85 -5.27 -12.98 1.36
C LYS A 85 -5.43 -14.07 2.43
N ILE A 86 -5.57 -13.71 3.70
CA ILE A 86 -5.79 -14.64 4.81
C ILE A 86 -7.22 -15.17 4.78
N LEU A 87 -8.21 -14.31 4.54
CA LEU A 87 -9.62 -14.72 4.41
C LEU A 87 -9.81 -15.71 3.26
N LEU A 88 -9.16 -15.47 2.12
CA LEU A 88 -9.18 -16.39 0.98
C LEU A 88 -8.53 -17.75 1.28
N LEU A 89 -7.50 -17.79 2.13
CA LEU A 89 -6.87 -19.04 2.55
C LEU A 89 -7.73 -19.82 3.55
N MET A 90 -8.35 -19.12 4.51
CA MET A 90 -9.22 -19.77 5.51
C MET A 90 -10.50 -20.36 4.89
N ASN A 91 -11.04 -19.73 3.84
CA ASN A 91 -12.20 -20.24 3.11
C ASN A 91 -11.88 -21.38 2.11
N GLN A 92 -10.60 -21.69 1.87
CA GLN A 92 -10.19 -22.81 1.01
C GLN A 92 -10.11 -24.14 1.79
N ASP A 93 -9.89 -24.10 3.10
CA ASP A 93 -9.80 -25.29 3.95
C ASP A 93 -11.17 -25.97 4.21
N ASP A 94 -12.29 -25.24 4.06
CA ASP A 94 -13.65 -25.80 4.19
C ASP A 94 -14.11 -26.62 2.97
N ILE A 95 -13.44 -26.48 1.81
CA ILE A 95 -13.82 -27.17 0.58
C ILE A 95 -13.28 -28.63 0.55
N ASP A 96 -12.21 -28.93 1.29
CA ASP A 96 -11.52 -30.22 1.25
C ASP A 96 -11.96 -31.25 2.32
N ILE A 97 -12.98 -30.95 3.15
CA ILE A 97 -13.51 -31.90 4.17
C ILE A 97 -14.81 -32.59 3.69
N SER A 98 -15.22 -32.39 2.45
CA SER A 98 -16.45 -32.97 1.87
C SER A 98 -16.21 -34.00 0.75
N THR A 99 -15.26 -34.93 0.92
CA THR A 99 -15.18 -36.19 0.15
C THR A 99 -15.00 -37.35 1.12
#